data_AF-A0A7J3JDB8-F1
#
_entry.id   AF-A0A7J3JDB8-F1
#
_cell.length_a   1.000
_cell.length_b   1.000
_cell.length_c   1.000
_cell.angle_alpha   90.00
_cell.angle_beta   90.00
_cell.angle_gamma   90.00
#
_symmetry.space_group_name_H-M   'P 1'
#
loop_
_entity.id
_entity.type
_entity.pdbx_description
1 polymer ?
#
loop_
_entity_poly.entity_id
_entity_poly.type
_entity_poly.pdbx_seq_one_letter_code
_entity_poly.pdbx_strand_id
1 'polypeptide(L)'
;MPSKEYMMLLPRGWAFRVKRSFREHKTMSQNNPASQLVLKGTTTIGVVCKDGVILASDTRVTMGYYVAHKAGKKVYKIDDHLGMTIAGTVADAQRVVDILIANARLYRINMNRPMPVASAARLVANLLFSARYIPLATQVLVGGIDDSGPHVFNLDPYGSLTEEKMVSTGSGSPVAYGVLEDKFREGSTVAETLPVIARAVNA
;
A
#
# COMPACT_ATOMS: atom_id res chain seq x y z
N MET A 1 22.32 -3.40 -3.16
CA MET A 1 21.97 -4.04 -1.87
C MET A 1 20.45 -4.06 -1.78
N PRO A 2 19.82 -5.21 -1.45
CA PRO A 2 18.42 -5.43 -1.79
C PRO A 2 17.49 -4.54 -0.96
N SER A 3 16.61 -3.81 -1.64
CA SER A 3 15.40 -3.21 -1.10
C SER A 3 14.59 -4.32 -0.44
N LYS A 4 14.22 -4.12 0.82
CA LYS A 4 13.30 -5.03 1.49
C LYS A 4 11.91 -4.64 0.98
N GLU A 5 11.02 -5.60 0.74
CA GLU A 5 9.63 -5.34 0.38
C GLU A 5 8.77 -5.70 1.58
N TYR A 6 7.79 -4.85 1.89
CA TYR A 6 6.69 -5.26 2.75
C TYR A 6 5.52 -5.59 1.85
N MET A 7 5.08 -6.83 1.90
CA MET A 7 3.94 -7.30 1.14
C MET A 7 2.97 -7.96 2.10
N MET A 8 1.75 -7.46 2.10
CA MET A 8 0.62 -8.02 2.84
C MET A 8 -0.25 -8.74 1.84
N LEU A 9 -0.37 -10.04 2.07
CA LEU A 9 -1.26 -10.93 1.35
C LEU A 9 -2.43 -11.23 2.27
N LEU A 10 -3.63 -10.94 1.79
CA LEU A 10 -4.88 -11.32 2.43
C LEU A 10 -5.54 -12.37 1.54
N PRO A 11 -5.31 -13.68 1.76
CA PRO A 11 -6.04 -14.74 1.07
C PRO A 11 -7.38 -15.04 1.76
N ARG A 12 -8.31 -15.71 1.05
CA ARG A 12 -9.63 -16.19 1.57
C ARG A 12 -9.55 -17.21 2.74
N GLY A 13 -8.37 -17.49 3.26
CA GLY A 13 -8.13 -18.34 4.44
C GLY A 13 -7.01 -17.71 5.26
N TRP A 14 -7.27 -17.47 6.55
CA TRP A 14 -6.53 -16.56 7.41
C TRP A 14 -5.09 -17.03 7.64
N ALA A 15 -4.18 -16.65 6.75
CA ALA A 15 -2.75 -16.91 6.86
C ALA A 15 -1.95 -15.67 6.48
N PHE A 16 -1.58 -14.90 7.51
CA PHE A 16 -0.69 -13.75 7.42
C PHE A 16 0.71 -14.19 7.00
N ARG A 17 1.19 -13.75 5.83
CA ARG A 17 2.57 -14.02 5.40
C ARG A 17 3.26 -12.75 4.91
N VAL A 18 3.92 -12.07 5.84
CA VAL A 18 4.94 -11.07 5.48
C VAL A 18 6.14 -11.81 4.91
N LYS A 19 6.24 -11.88 3.57
CA LYS A 19 7.48 -12.35 2.94
C LYS A 19 8.50 -11.22 2.97
N ARG A 20 9.45 -11.31 3.91
CA ARG A 20 10.72 -10.58 3.80
C ARG A 20 11.59 -11.31 2.77
N SER A 21 11.81 -10.70 1.61
CA SER A 21 12.76 -11.11 0.56
C SER A 21 12.30 -12.23 -0.40
N PHE A 22 12.27 -11.90 -1.69
CA PHE A 22 12.55 -12.82 -2.78
C PHE A 22 14.02 -12.61 -3.23
N ARG A 23 14.73 -13.68 -3.60
CA ARG A 23 16.03 -13.59 -4.27
C ARG A 23 15.77 -13.69 -5.78
N GLU A 24 16.13 -12.66 -6.53
CA GLU A 24 16.37 -12.77 -7.98
C GLU A 24 17.85 -12.56 -8.26
N HIS A 25 18.40 -13.37 -9.17
CA HIS A 25 19.75 -13.21 -9.72
C HIS A 25 19.78 -12.00 -10.65
N LYS A 26 20.69 -11.06 -10.40
CA LYS A 26 20.89 -9.88 -11.26
C LYS A 26 21.75 -10.22 -12.47
N THR A 27 21.28 -9.85 -13.66
CA THR A 27 22.13 -9.51 -14.81
C THR A 27 22.24 -7.98 -14.89
N MET A 28 23.47 -7.45 -14.89
CA MET A 28 23.73 -6.02 -15.01
C MET A 28 23.53 -5.54 -16.45
N SER A 29 22.91 -4.37 -16.63
CA SER A 29 23.10 -3.53 -17.81
C SER A 29 23.17 -2.05 -17.40
N GLN A 30 23.88 -1.27 -18.21
CA GLN A 30 24.61 -0.03 -17.90
C GLN A 30 23.75 1.25 -17.77
N ASN A 31 24.41 2.26 -17.17
CA ASN A 31 23.99 3.63 -16.89
C ASN A 31 23.36 4.39 -18.07
N ASN A 32 22.38 5.26 -17.75
CA ASN A 32 22.01 6.42 -18.56
C ASN A 32 21.71 7.62 -17.64
N PRO A 33 22.34 8.81 -17.82
CA PRO A 33 22.10 9.97 -16.97
C PRO A 33 20.99 10.83 -17.58
N ALA A 34 19.73 10.60 -17.19
CA ALA A 34 18.64 11.52 -17.52
C ALA A 34 17.55 11.51 -16.44
N SER A 35 17.14 12.71 -16.04
CA SER A 35 16.14 13.08 -15.03
C SER A 35 16.58 13.02 -13.55
N GLN A 36 17.20 14.11 -13.06
CA GLN A 36 17.18 14.45 -11.64
C GLN A 36 15.78 14.92 -11.24
N LEU A 37 14.79 14.03 -11.29
CA LEU A 37 13.63 14.15 -10.43
C LEU A 37 14.04 13.58 -9.09
N VAL A 38 14.04 14.39 -8.04
CA VAL A 38 14.33 13.97 -6.67
C VAL A 38 13.15 13.12 -6.20
N LEU A 39 13.11 11.87 -6.67
CA LEU A 39 12.16 10.87 -6.23
C LEU A 39 12.52 10.55 -4.78
N LYS A 40 11.63 10.89 -3.84
CA LYS A 40 11.70 10.34 -2.47
C LYS A 40 11.74 8.80 -2.50
N GLY A 41 11.27 8.21 -3.61
CA GLY A 41 11.39 6.80 -3.94
C GLY A 41 10.33 5.95 -3.26
N THR A 42 9.35 6.58 -2.59
CA THR A 42 8.24 5.87 -1.99
C THR A 42 7.31 5.39 -3.09
N THR A 43 7.10 4.08 -3.13
CA THR A 43 6.14 3.41 -3.99
C THR A 43 5.28 2.53 -3.10
N THR A 44 3.96 2.72 -3.15
CA THR A 44 3.01 1.75 -2.60
C THR A 44 2.10 1.26 -3.71
N ILE A 45 1.67 0.01 -3.61
CA ILE A 45 0.84 -0.65 -4.61
C ILE A 45 -0.26 -1.42 -3.88
N GLY A 46 -1.48 -1.36 -4.39
CA GLY A 46 -2.61 -2.16 -3.96
C GLY A 46 -3.26 -2.83 -5.16
N VAL A 47 -3.49 -4.14 -5.08
CA VAL A 47 -4.10 -4.92 -6.16
C VAL A 47 -5.12 -5.91 -5.63
N VAL A 48 -6.26 -5.98 -6.32
CA VAL A 48 -7.30 -6.99 -6.15
C VAL A 48 -7.00 -8.18 -7.05
N CYS A 49 -6.87 -9.36 -6.45
CA CYS A 49 -6.76 -10.65 -7.13
C CYS A 49 -8.03 -11.47 -6.88
N LYS A 50 -8.28 -12.51 -7.68
CA LYS A 50 -9.50 -13.35 -7.52
C LYS A 50 -9.57 -14.10 -6.17
N ASP A 51 -8.40 -14.39 -5.59
CA ASP A 51 -8.22 -15.17 -4.37
C ASP A 51 -7.66 -14.35 -3.21
N GLY A 52 -7.43 -13.03 -3.40
CA GLY A 52 -6.95 -12.17 -2.33
C GLY A 52 -6.65 -10.72 -2.71
N VAL A 53 -6.07 -9.99 -1.76
CA VAL A 53 -5.55 -8.63 -1.96
C VAL A 53 -4.05 -8.59 -1.67
N ILE A 54 -3.32 -7.84 -2.51
CA ILE A 54 -1.90 -7.54 -2.32
C ILE A 54 -1.75 -6.07 -1.98
N LEU A 55 -1.17 -5.76 -0.82
CA LEU A 55 -0.64 -4.43 -0.52
C LEU A 55 0.88 -4.51 -0.42
N ALA A 56 1.59 -3.74 -1.22
CA ALA A 56 3.05 -3.77 -1.28
C ALA A 56 3.65 -2.37 -1.20
N SER A 57 4.89 -2.28 -0.71
CA SER A 57 5.65 -1.03 -0.74
C SER A 57 7.16 -1.27 -0.66
N ASP A 58 7.92 -0.31 -1.18
CA ASP A 58 9.36 -0.20 -0.95
C ASP A 58 9.67 0.11 0.53
N THR A 59 10.93 -0.02 0.94
CA THR A 59 11.34 0.23 2.35
C THR A 59 12.22 1.44 2.58
N ARG A 60 12.55 2.22 1.56
CA ARG A 60 13.43 3.38 1.75
C ARG A 60 12.64 4.52 2.38
N VAL A 61 13.21 5.19 3.37
CA VAL A 61 12.68 6.42 3.95
C VAL A 61 13.76 7.48 3.83
N THR A 62 13.40 8.62 3.24
CA THR A 62 14.31 9.72 2.97
C THR A 62 13.91 10.97 3.75
N MET A 63 14.91 11.77 4.10
CA MET A 63 14.76 13.10 4.66
C MET A 63 15.57 14.04 3.77
N GLY A 64 14.89 14.72 2.85
CA GLY A 64 15.54 15.39 1.73
C GLY A 64 16.33 14.37 0.89
N TYR A 65 17.62 14.61 0.72
CA TYR A 65 18.53 13.75 -0.04
C TYR A 65 19.16 12.62 0.80
N TYR A 66 18.91 12.60 2.11
CA TYR A 66 19.49 11.62 3.03
C TYR A 66 18.57 10.41 3.21
N VAL A 67 19.12 9.20 3.11
CA VAL A 67 18.38 7.97 3.45
C VAL A 67 18.35 7.82 4.97
N ALA A 68 17.30 8.36 5.59
CA ALA A 68 17.08 8.29 7.03
C ALA A 68 16.87 6.86 7.53
N HIS A 69 16.22 5.99 6.73
CA HIS A 69 16.03 4.61 7.10
C HIS A 69 15.95 3.69 5.87
N LYS A 70 16.64 2.56 5.88
CA LYS A 70 16.69 1.61 4.75
C LYS A 70 15.54 0.59 4.74
N ALA A 71 14.92 0.36 5.90
CA ALA A 71 13.96 -0.72 6.14
C ALA A 71 12.64 -0.21 6.78
N GLY A 72 12.16 0.96 6.36
CA GLY A 72 10.97 1.60 6.93
C GLY A 72 9.71 0.79 6.66
N LYS A 73 8.83 0.70 7.66
CA LYS A 73 7.54 0.04 7.54
C LYS A 73 6.56 0.99 6.86
N LYS A 74 6.00 0.56 5.73
CA LYS A 74 4.97 1.32 4.99
C LYS A 74 3.66 0.56 4.78
N VAL A 75 3.62 -0.72 5.16
CA VAL A 75 2.41 -1.55 5.13
C VAL A 75 2.07 -1.94 6.56
N TYR A 76 0.84 -1.65 6.96
CA TYR A 76 0.35 -1.79 8.31
C TYR A 76 -0.85 -2.74 8.32
N LYS A 77 -0.77 -3.74 9.19
CA LYS A 77 -1.92 -4.56 9.54
C LYS A 77 -2.84 -3.72 10.43
N ILE A 78 -4.07 -3.50 9.97
CA ILE A 78 -5.11 -2.79 10.72
C ILE A 78 -5.91 -3.79 11.53
N ASP A 79 -6.29 -4.87 10.87
CA ASP A 79 -7.00 -6.01 11.43
C ASP A 79 -6.54 -7.29 10.71
N ASP A 80 -7.08 -8.44 11.08
CA ASP A 80 -6.75 -9.72 10.45
C ASP A 80 -7.10 -9.78 8.96
N HIS A 81 -8.19 -9.11 8.57
CA HIS A 81 -8.72 -9.07 7.20
C HIS A 81 -8.49 -7.73 6.48
N LEU A 82 -7.78 -6.79 7.13
CA LEU A 82 -7.67 -5.38 6.71
C LEU A 82 -6.25 -4.86 6.89
N GLY A 83 -5.71 -4.23 5.84
CA GLY A 83 -4.41 -3.60 5.82
C GLY A 83 -4.45 -2.18 5.24
N MET A 84 -3.38 -1.43 5.49
CA MET A 84 -3.21 -0.09 4.94
C MET A 84 -1.77 0.19 4.54
N THR A 85 -1.54 0.86 3.42
CA THR A 85 -0.22 1.41 3.04
C THR A 85 -0.13 2.89 3.39
N ILE A 86 1.10 3.39 3.55
CA ILE A 86 1.36 4.81 3.76
C ILE A 86 2.36 5.37 2.75
N ALA A 87 2.07 6.56 2.23
CA ALA A 87 2.99 7.40 1.46
C ALA A 87 2.84 8.87 1.88
N GLY A 88 3.90 9.66 1.76
CA GLY A 88 3.92 11.07 2.17
C GLY A 88 4.66 11.28 3.49
N THR A 89 4.18 12.22 4.30
CA THR A 89 4.76 12.55 5.61
C THR A 89 4.50 11.42 6.60
N VAL A 90 5.57 10.85 7.15
CA VAL A 90 5.49 9.66 8.02
C VAL A 90 4.63 9.90 9.26
N ALA A 91 4.77 11.07 9.90
CA ALA A 91 4.02 11.41 11.12
C ALA A 91 2.50 11.49 10.86
N ASP A 92 2.10 12.22 9.81
CA ASP A 92 0.70 12.33 9.40
C ASP A 92 0.10 10.97 9.09
N ALA A 93 0.83 10.15 8.33
CA ALA A 93 0.36 8.83 7.93
C ALA A 93 0.25 7.86 9.12
N GLN A 94 1.20 7.88 10.06
CA GLN A 94 1.14 7.06 11.27
C GLN A 94 -0.06 7.44 12.16
N ARG A 95 -0.37 8.73 12.28
CA ARG A 95 -1.58 9.18 12.97
C ARG A 95 -2.85 8.57 12.36
N VAL A 96 -2.95 8.53 11.03
CA VAL A 96 -4.09 7.90 10.33
C VAL A 96 -4.14 6.40 10.61
N VAL A 97 -3.00 5.71 10.58
CA VAL A 97 -2.91 4.27 10.94
C VAL A 97 -3.45 4.02 12.34
N ASP A 98 -2.98 4.78 13.32
CA ASP A 98 -3.32 4.56 14.73
C ASP A 98 -4.81 4.79 14.99
N ILE A 99 -5.38 5.85 14.40
CA ILE A 99 -6.81 6.15 14.47
C ILE A 99 -7.61 5.00 13.85
N LEU A 100 -7.20 4.50 12.68
CA LEU A 100 -7.92 3.42 12.02
C LEU A 100 -7.85 2.11 12.83
N ILE A 101 -6.69 1.76 13.39
CA ILE A 101 -6.53 0.58 14.26
C ILE A 101 -7.47 0.67 15.48
N ALA A 102 -7.50 1.83 16.15
CA ALA A 102 -8.35 2.04 17.32
C ALA A 102 -9.85 1.88 16.96
N ASN A 103 -10.28 2.49 15.85
CA ASN A 103 -11.67 2.42 15.41
C ASN A 103 -12.07 1.03 14.90
N ALA A 104 -11.17 0.31 14.21
CA ALA A 104 -11.42 -1.08 13.78
C ALA A 104 -11.66 -2.00 14.99
N ARG A 105 -10.84 -1.87 16.03
CA ARG A 105 -11.00 -2.63 17.29
C ARG A 105 -12.29 -2.27 18.01
N LEU A 106 -12.59 -0.97 18.12
CA LEU A 106 -13.81 -0.50 18.76
C LEU A 106 -15.07 -1.00 18.02
N TYR A 107 -15.06 -0.94 16.70
CA TYR A 107 -16.14 -1.49 15.88
C TYR A 107 -16.36 -2.97 16.14
N ARG A 108 -15.28 -3.77 16.20
CA ARG A 108 -15.38 -5.19 16.50
C ARG A 108 -16.01 -5.46 17.86
N ILE A 109 -15.62 -4.71 18.88
CA ILE A 109 -16.19 -4.84 20.24
C ILE A 109 -17.67 -4.50 20.23
N ASN A 110 -18.06 -3.39 19.59
CA ASN A 110 -19.44 -2.89 19.63
C ASN A 110 -20.39 -3.70 18.75
N MET A 111 -19.94 -4.12 17.57
CA MET A 111 -20.77 -4.80 16.56
C MET A 111 -20.61 -6.32 16.59
N ASN A 112 -19.70 -6.83 17.42
CA ASN A 112 -19.33 -8.24 17.50
C ASN A 112 -19.00 -8.88 16.14
N ARG A 113 -18.46 -8.08 15.21
CA ARG A 113 -18.03 -8.51 13.87
C ARG A 113 -16.90 -7.61 13.33
N PRO A 114 -16.03 -8.10 12.43
CA PRO A 114 -14.99 -7.26 11.84
C PRO A 114 -15.56 -6.07 11.06
N MET A 115 -14.82 -4.95 11.03
CA MET A 115 -15.22 -3.76 10.27
C MET A 115 -15.13 -4.03 8.76
N PRO A 116 -16.19 -3.77 7.96
CA PRO A 116 -16.11 -3.88 6.50
C PRO A 116 -15.02 -2.98 5.90
N VAL A 117 -14.36 -3.41 4.83
CA VAL A 117 -13.23 -2.70 4.22
C VAL A 117 -13.67 -1.32 3.72
N ALA A 118 -14.85 -1.23 3.10
CA ALA A 118 -15.43 0.02 2.65
C ALA A 118 -15.71 1.00 3.81
N SER A 119 -16.11 0.48 4.99
CA SER A 119 -16.34 1.30 6.18
C SER A 119 -15.03 1.86 6.74
N ALA A 120 -13.97 1.04 6.76
CA ALA A 120 -12.63 1.48 7.14
C ALA A 120 -12.12 2.59 6.21
N ALA A 121 -12.25 2.40 4.89
CA ALA A 121 -11.85 3.40 3.91
C ALA A 121 -12.67 4.70 4.06
N ARG A 122 -13.99 4.61 4.24
CA ARG A 122 -14.86 5.78 4.47
C ARG A 122 -14.48 6.55 5.74
N LEU A 123 -14.11 5.86 6.82
CA LEU A 123 -13.63 6.49 8.05
C LEU A 123 -12.37 7.31 7.81
N VAL A 124 -11.39 6.73 7.09
CA VAL A 124 -10.16 7.45 6.75
C VAL A 124 -10.44 8.63 5.82
N ALA A 125 -11.31 8.47 4.82
CA ALA A 125 -11.70 9.56 3.94
C ALA A 125 -12.28 10.76 4.71
N ASN A 126 -13.17 10.48 5.67
CA ASN A 126 -13.75 11.53 6.52
C ASN A 126 -12.70 12.18 7.43
N LEU A 127 -11.75 11.40 7.96
CA LEU A 127 -10.63 11.93 8.75
C LEU A 127 -9.76 12.89 7.92
N LEU A 128 -9.36 12.50 6.71
CA LEU A 128 -8.57 13.32 5.81
C LEU A 128 -9.34 14.58 5.38
N PHE A 129 -10.62 14.45 5.02
CA PHE A 129 -11.48 15.57 4.66
C PHE A 129 -11.69 16.57 5.82
N SER A 130 -11.71 16.08 7.07
CA SER A 130 -11.81 16.95 8.25
C SER A 130 -10.61 17.90 8.37
N ALA A 131 -9.45 17.48 7.87
CA ALA A 131 -8.22 18.26 7.85
C ALA A 131 -7.99 19.02 6.53
N ARG A 132 -8.93 19.04 5.58
CA ARG A 132 -8.73 19.56 4.20
C ARG A 132 -8.15 20.98 4.06
N TYR A 133 -8.31 21.84 5.06
CA TYR A 133 -7.74 23.20 5.03
C TYR A 133 -6.25 23.24 5.44
N ILE A 134 -5.81 22.28 6.26
CA ILE A 134 -4.40 22.01 6.59
C ILE A 134 -4.20 20.48 6.44
N PRO A 135 -4.10 19.97 5.21
CA PRO A 135 -4.16 18.54 4.95
C PRO A 135 -3.09 17.75 5.68
N LEU A 136 -3.47 16.59 6.19
CA LEU A 136 -2.51 15.54 6.54
C LEU A 136 -1.83 15.12 5.24
N ALA A 137 -0.52 15.37 5.11
CA ALA A 137 0.21 15.22 3.85
C ALA A 137 0.52 13.74 3.56
N THR A 138 -0.52 12.93 3.41
CA THR A 138 -0.47 11.48 3.26
C THR A 138 -1.39 11.00 2.14
N GLN A 139 -0.92 10.01 1.40
CA GLN A 139 -1.73 9.17 0.53
C GLN A 139 -1.72 7.76 1.12
N VAL A 140 -2.88 7.12 1.16
CA VAL A 140 -3.00 5.79 1.75
C VAL A 140 -3.83 4.88 0.86
N LEU A 141 -3.46 3.60 0.84
CA LEU A 141 -4.28 2.56 0.26
C LEU A 141 -4.85 1.72 1.39
N VAL A 142 -6.16 1.52 1.41
CA VAL A 142 -6.83 0.62 2.36
C VAL A 142 -7.28 -0.61 1.58
N GLY A 143 -6.82 -1.79 1.99
CA GLY A 143 -7.12 -3.02 1.27
C GLY A 143 -7.46 -4.17 2.21
N GLY A 144 -8.39 -5.02 1.79
CA GLY A 144 -8.91 -6.09 2.65
C GLY A 144 -9.75 -7.11 1.92
N ILE A 145 -10.13 -8.18 2.62
CA ILE A 145 -11.23 -9.05 2.20
C ILE A 145 -12.29 -9.00 3.29
N ASP A 146 -13.54 -8.73 2.93
CA ASP A 146 -14.69 -8.90 3.81
C ASP A 146 -15.76 -9.79 3.14
N ASP A 147 -16.97 -9.81 3.71
CA ASP A 147 -18.08 -10.64 3.24
C ASP A 147 -18.51 -10.30 1.80
N SER A 148 -18.26 -9.06 1.33
CA SER A 148 -18.51 -8.66 -0.06
C SER A 148 -17.38 -9.05 -1.02
N GLY A 149 -16.21 -9.41 -0.51
CA GLY A 149 -15.08 -9.87 -1.29
C GLY A 149 -13.81 -9.05 -1.11
N PRO A 150 -12.86 -9.14 -2.04
CA PRO A 150 -11.60 -8.40 -1.99
C PRO A 150 -11.78 -6.97 -2.50
N HIS A 151 -11.27 -6.01 -1.72
CA HIS A 151 -11.39 -4.58 -2.02
C HIS A 151 -10.05 -3.86 -1.80
N VAL A 152 -9.78 -2.86 -2.64
CA VAL A 152 -8.70 -1.89 -2.47
C VAL A 152 -9.27 -0.50 -2.72
N PHE A 153 -9.01 0.41 -1.79
CA PHE A 153 -9.43 1.81 -1.86
C PHE A 153 -8.22 2.72 -1.86
N ASN A 154 -8.26 3.74 -2.70
CA ASN A 154 -7.28 4.81 -2.77
C ASN A 154 -7.82 6.07 -2.09
N LEU A 155 -6.97 6.71 -1.29
CA LEU A 155 -7.32 7.94 -0.57
C LEU A 155 -6.23 8.99 -0.69
N ASP A 156 -6.65 10.20 -1.03
CA ASP A 156 -5.79 11.38 -1.15
C ASP A 156 -5.86 12.27 0.13
N PRO A 157 -4.92 13.22 0.29
CA PRO A 157 -4.89 14.13 1.44
C PRO A 157 -6.18 14.95 1.66
N TYR A 158 -7.04 15.08 0.65
CA TYR A 158 -8.28 15.85 0.70
C TYR A 158 -9.49 14.99 1.08
N GLY A 159 -9.30 13.68 1.24
CA GLY A 159 -10.35 12.73 1.59
C GLY A 159 -11.17 12.24 0.40
N SER A 160 -10.67 12.40 -0.83
CA SER A 160 -11.24 11.67 -1.98
C SER A 160 -11.08 10.17 -1.74
N LEU A 161 -12.07 9.40 -2.19
CA LEU A 161 -12.13 7.96 -2.01
C LEU A 161 -12.55 7.31 -3.32
N THR A 162 -11.71 6.43 -3.86
CA THR A 162 -12.03 5.60 -5.02
C THR A 162 -11.75 4.14 -4.72
N GLU A 163 -12.54 3.23 -5.30
CA GLU A 163 -12.28 1.79 -5.26
C GLU A 163 -11.56 1.38 -6.53
N GLU A 164 -10.46 0.64 -6.40
CA GLU A 164 -9.53 0.35 -7.49
C GLU A 164 -9.26 -1.15 -7.61
N LYS A 165 -9.07 -1.65 -8.83
CA LYS A 165 -8.57 -3.02 -9.06
C LYS A 165 -7.05 -3.10 -8.96
N MET A 166 -6.37 -2.04 -9.37
CA MET A 166 -4.93 -1.88 -9.29
C MET A 166 -4.64 -0.38 -9.11
N VAL A 167 -3.82 -0.04 -8.13
CA VAL A 167 -3.43 1.35 -7.87
C VAL A 167 -2.03 1.42 -7.29
N SER A 168 -1.28 2.45 -7.68
CA SER A 168 0.00 2.80 -7.08
C SER A 168 0.05 4.27 -6.66
N THR A 169 0.66 4.53 -5.50
CA THR A 169 0.81 5.87 -4.91
C THR A 169 2.24 6.14 -4.45
N GLY A 170 2.52 7.40 -4.14
CA GLY A 170 3.87 7.87 -3.81
C GLY A 170 4.67 8.30 -5.04
N SER A 171 5.83 8.91 -4.82
CA SER A 171 6.62 9.52 -5.90
C SER A 171 7.10 8.52 -6.96
N GLY A 172 7.27 7.24 -6.60
CA GLY A 172 7.70 6.20 -7.56
C GLY A 172 6.56 5.54 -8.32
N SER A 173 5.30 5.94 -8.08
CA SER A 173 4.15 5.33 -8.76
C SER A 173 4.16 5.46 -10.28
N PRO A 174 4.63 6.55 -10.93
CA PRO A 174 4.63 6.61 -12.40
C PRO A 174 5.49 5.51 -13.04
N VAL A 175 6.61 5.15 -12.42
CA VAL A 175 7.49 4.07 -12.88
C VAL A 175 6.84 2.71 -12.61
N ALA A 176 6.24 2.54 -11.43
CA ALA A 176 5.52 1.32 -11.09
C ALA A 176 4.36 1.04 -12.07
N TYR A 177 3.58 2.08 -12.42
CA TYR A 177 2.51 1.96 -13.41
C TYR A 177 3.01 1.46 -14.77
N GLY A 178 4.20 1.87 -15.22
CA GLY A 178 4.78 1.33 -16.46
C GLY A 178 4.94 -0.20 -16.47
N VAL A 179 5.24 -0.81 -15.30
CA VAL A 179 5.32 -2.27 -15.15
C VAL A 179 3.94 -2.89 -14.97
N LEU A 180 3.06 -2.23 -14.20
CA LEU A 180 1.73 -2.73 -13.89
C LEU A 180 0.85 -2.76 -15.13
N GLU A 181 0.79 -1.69 -15.92
CA GLU A 181 -0.02 -1.60 -17.14
C GLU A 181 0.37 -2.65 -18.19
N ASP A 182 1.66 -2.97 -18.31
CA ASP A 182 2.14 -4.00 -19.25
C ASP A 182 1.71 -5.41 -18.82
N LYS A 183 1.88 -5.73 -17.52
CA LYS A 183 1.88 -7.12 -17.03
C LYS A 183 0.71 -7.52 -16.15
N PHE A 184 -0.01 -6.57 -15.56
CA PHE A 184 -1.18 -6.87 -14.74
C PHE A 184 -2.36 -7.30 -15.61
N ARG A 185 -3.09 -8.31 -15.15
CA ARG A 185 -4.33 -8.77 -15.78
C ARG A 185 -5.38 -8.91 -14.69
N GLU A 186 -6.53 -8.29 -14.89
CA GLU A 186 -7.65 -8.40 -13.96
C GLU A 186 -8.08 -9.86 -13.79
N GLY A 187 -8.50 -10.24 -12.58
CA GLY A 187 -8.91 -11.61 -12.26
C GLY A 187 -7.76 -12.62 -12.10
N SER A 188 -6.50 -12.19 -12.17
CA SER A 188 -5.34 -13.04 -11.88
C SER A 188 -5.33 -13.49 -10.41
N THR A 189 -4.67 -14.62 -10.13
CA THR A 189 -4.38 -15.03 -8.75
C THR A 189 -3.34 -14.13 -8.09
N VAL A 190 -3.29 -14.15 -6.77
CA VAL A 190 -2.19 -13.60 -5.98
C VAL A 190 -0.85 -14.19 -6.43
N ALA A 191 -0.79 -15.49 -6.69
CA ALA A 191 0.45 -16.18 -7.08
C ALA A 191 1.02 -15.71 -8.43
N GLU A 192 0.16 -15.50 -9.42
CA GLU A 192 0.53 -14.98 -10.74
C GLU A 192 0.91 -13.49 -10.68
N THR A 193 0.21 -12.72 -9.84
CA THR A 193 0.39 -11.28 -9.73
C THR A 193 1.64 -10.92 -8.92
N LEU A 194 2.02 -11.74 -7.94
CA LEU A 194 3.11 -11.48 -7.00
C LEU A 194 4.43 -11.03 -7.66
N PRO A 195 4.95 -11.75 -8.68
CA PRO A 195 6.23 -11.38 -9.30
C PRO A 195 6.13 -10.07 -10.10
N VAL A 196 4.94 -9.73 -10.59
CA VAL A 196 4.71 -8.43 -11.26
C VAL A 196 4.81 -7.30 -10.24
N ILE A 197 4.18 -7.45 -9.08
CA ILE A 197 4.22 -6.45 -8.01
C ILE A 197 5.64 -6.25 -7.48
N ALA A 198 6.37 -7.34 -7.23
CA ALA A 198 7.77 -7.26 -6.77
C ALA A 198 8.65 -6.51 -7.79
N ARG A 199 8.45 -6.73 -9.09
CA ARG A 199 9.16 -5.94 -10.11
C ARG A 199 8.73 -4.48 -10.10
N ALA A 200 7.44 -4.19 -10.00
CA ALA A 200 6.91 -2.82 -10.01
C ALA A 200 7.38 -1.99 -8.79
N VAL A 201 7.51 -2.60 -7.61
CA VAL A 201 8.04 -1.92 -6.42
C VAL A 201 9.53 -1.59 -6.54
N ASN A 202 10.29 -2.40 -7.29
CA ASN A 202 11.74 -2.23 -7.46
C ASN A 202 12.15 -1.47 -8.74
N ALA A 203 11.18 -1.04 -9.54
CA ALA A 203 11.41 -0.35 -10.81
C ALA A 203 11.99 1.06 -10.62
#